data_AF-A0A538D888-F1
#
_entry.id   AF-A0A538D888-F1
#
_cell.length_a   1.000
_cell.length_b   1.000
_cell.length_c   1.000
_cell.angle_alpha   90.00
_cell.angle_beta   90.00
_cell.angle_gamma   90.00
#
_symmetry.space_group_name_H-M   'P 1'
#
loop_
_entity.id
_entity.type
_entity.pdbx_description
1 polymer ?
#
loop_
_entity_poly.entity_id
_entity_poly.type
_entity_poly.pdbx_seq_one_letter_code
_entity_poly.pdbx_strand_id
1 'polypeptide(L)'
;MTSVNVSDQATADGDNESERDALDQFREKLNAFKTFRSSDTDAADKLFESLGGRGKVEQEMLLQLGAWAPLYKPERFEQSHHMVMRALEVLYRNGHRKAPVNLGVVTPIAQYVVQLVTRLVVRDHVENVVKSIGNLYLRRWTSTPKNTDDASMLRRAWFQVEKVSPGYIGNSLGLPTFVVGGAFASSMTGVLSNVGAAGGSNKILLIVLAVVLYALLVALAYGVIRGAAVARRRIKMALDQPLQQLWDVVGAAGSPPRDQARMFALMSLIIMAVAAVAVPVIAAIVF
;
A
#
# COMPACT_ATOMS: atom_id res chain seq x y z
N MET A 1 12.78 56.86 -62.73
CA MET A 1 13.59 55.74 -62.21
C MET A 1 13.08 55.44 -60.82
N THR A 2 12.47 54.27 -60.69
CA THR A 2 11.59 53.86 -59.58
C THR A 2 12.42 52.99 -58.63
N SER A 3 12.70 53.48 -57.43
CA SER A 3 13.30 52.65 -56.36
C SER A 3 12.18 52.11 -55.48
N VAL A 4 11.76 50.88 -55.76
CA VAL A 4 10.87 50.11 -54.88
C VAL A 4 11.64 49.74 -53.62
N ASN A 5 11.08 50.09 -52.46
CA ASN A 5 11.66 49.89 -51.15
C ASN A 5 11.48 48.40 -50.74
N VAL A 6 12.51 47.59 -50.97
CA VAL A 6 12.52 46.12 -50.75
C VAL A 6 12.57 45.75 -49.25
N SER A 7 12.79 46.71 -48.35
CA SER A 7 13.01 46.46 -46.92
C SER A 7 11.74 46.30 -46.06
N ASP A 8 10.55 46.65 -46.55
CA ASP A 8 9.29 46.57 -45.78
C ASP A 8 8.49 45.27 -45.98
N GLN A 9 8.81 44.47 -47.00
CA GLN A 9 8.12 43.18 -47.23
C GLN A 9 8.76 42.00 -46.49
N ALA A 10 10.06 42.08 -46.15
CA ALA A 10 10.78 40.98 -45.51
C ALA A 10 10.44 40.80 -44.01
N THR A 11 9.99 41.86 -43.33
CA THR A 11 9.61 41.82 -41.91
C THR A 11 8.18 41.33 -41.70
N ALA A 12 7.26 41.64 -42.61
CA ALA A 12 5.85 41.22 -42.52
C ALA A 12 5.61 39.73 -42.85
N ASP A 13 6.45 39.13 -43.70
CA ASP A 13 6.37 37.69 -44.02
C ASP A 13 7.01 36.82 -42.93
N GLY A 14 8.14 37.26 -42.34
CA GLY A 14 8.83 36.52 -41.27
C GLY A 14 8.02 36.42 -39.97
N ASP A 15 7.27 37.47 -39.61
CA ASP A 15 6.38 37.45 -38.45
C ASP A 15 5.15 36.55 -38.69
N ASN A 16 4.61 36.54 -39.90
CA ASN A 16 3.50 35.64 -40.28
C ASN A 16 3.93 34.17 -40.31
N GLU A 17 5.15 33.87 -40.76
CA GLU A 17 5.68 32.51 -40.83
C GLU A 17 5.99 31.98 -39.43
N SER A 18 6.60 32.81 -38.56
CA SER A 18 6.82 32.52 -37.14
C SER A 18 5.51 32.30 -36.36
N GLU A 19 4.49 33.14 -36.60
CA GLU A 19 3.20 33.02 -35.93
C GLU A 19 2.41 31.80 -36.43
N ARG A 20 2.52 31.46 -37.73
CA ARG A 20 1.98 30.21 -38.30
C ARG A 20 2.67 28.98 -37.73
N ASP A 21 4.00 28.98 -37.61
CA ASP A 21 4.76 27.88 -36.99
C ASP A 21 4.42 27.70 -35.51
N ALA A 22 4.22 28.80 -34.77
CA ALA A 22 3.80 28.75 -33.37
C ALA A 22 2.36 28.24 -33.23
N LEU A 23 1.45 28.66 -34.12
CA LEU A 23 0.06 28.19 -34.14
C LEU A 23 -0.04 26.73 -34.58
N ASP A 24 0.81 26.29 -35.50
CA ASP A 24 0.84 24.91 -35.98
C ASP A 24 1.46 23.98 -34.95
N GLN A 25 2.54 24.38 -34.26
CA GLN A 25 3.01 23.68 -33.06
C GLN A 25 1.95 23.62 -31.96
N PHE A 26 1.21 24.71 -31.74
CA PHE A 26 0.14 24.74 -30.74
C PHE A 26 -1.02 23.81 -31.13
N ARG A 27 -1.41 23.79 -32.40
CA ARG A 27 -2.45 22.88 -32.95
C ARG A 27 -2.01 21.42 -32.88
N GLU A 28 -0.75 21.13 -33.17
CA GLU A 28 -0.17 19.80 -33.06
C GLU A 28 -0.19 19.33 -31.60
N LYS A 29 0.23 20.17 -30.65
CA LYS A 29 0.15 19.90 -29.21
C LYS A 29 -1.29 19.74 -28.72
N LEU A 30 -2.23 20.54 -29.24
CA LEU A 30 -3.66 20.45 -28.90
C LEU A 30 -4.31 19.17 -29.47
N ASN A 31 -3.92 18.75 -30.67
CA ASN A 31 -4.39 17.51 -31.29
C ASN A 31 -3.80 16.28 -30.58
N ALA A 32 -2.52 16.32 -30.19
CA ALA A 32 -1.91 15.31 -29.33
C ALA A 32 -2.64 15.20 -27.98
N PHE A 33 -2.99 16.33 -27.37
CA PHE A 33 -3.76 16.37 -26.12
C PHE A 33 -5.21 15.88 -26.27
N LYS A 34 -5.89 16.18 -27.39
CA LYS A 34 -7.22 15.63 -27.68
C LYS A 34 -7.19 14.11 -27.87
N THR A 35 -6.16 13.61 -28.55
CA THR A 35 -5.93 12.18 -28.75
C THR A 35 -5.65 11.46 -27.43
N PHE A 36 -4.93 12.11 -26.52
CA PHE A 36 -4.69 11.64 -25.15
C PHE A 36 -5.96 11.58 -24.28
N ARG A 37 -6.94 12.46 -24.52
CA ARG A 37 -8.21 12.50 -23.77
C ARG A 37 -9.25 11.54 -24.34
N SER A 38 -9.20 11.21 -25.64
CA SER A 38 -10.02 10.14 -26.20
C SER A 38 -9.59 8.79 -25.63
N SER A 39 -10.55 7.89 -25.41
CA SER A 39 -10.37 6.59 -24.74
C SER A 39 -9.54 5.55 -25.52
N ASP A 40 -8.67 6.00 -26.41
CA ASP A 40 -7.87 5.18 -27.32
C ASP A 40 -6.47 4.96 -26.75
N THR A 41 -6.27 3.80 -26.13
CA THR A 41 -5.04 3.44 -25.42
C THR A 41 -3.82 3.32 -26.34
N ASP A 42 -4.04 2.92 -27.60
CA ASP A 42 -2.95 2.60 -28.53
C ASP A 42 -2.33 3.87 -29.14
N ALA A 43 -3.12 4.93 -29.30
CA ALA A 43 -2.64 6.23 -29.76
C ALA A 43 -1.85 6.97 -28.67
N ALA A 44 -2.25 6.81 -27.41
CA ALA A 44 -1.52 7.36 -26.28
C ALA A 44 -0.14 6.68 -26.12
N ASP A 45 -0.07 5.35 -26.25
CA ASP A 45 1.17 4.57 -26.14
C ASP A 45 2.25 4.99 -27.16
N LYS A 46 1.88 5.24 -28.42
CA LYS A 46 2.82 5.71 -29.45
C LYS A 46 3.39 7.11 -29.16
N LEU A 47 2.60 7.98 -28.52
CA LEU A 47 3.05 9.31 -28.12
C LEU A 47 4.04 9.22 -26.94
N PHE A 48 3.79 8.31 -25.97
CA PHE A 48 4.71 8.07 -24.85
C PHE A 48 6.06 7.49 -25.29
N GLU A 49 6.06 6.61 -26.30
CA GLU A 49 7.29 6.12 -26.93
C GLU A 49 8.13 7.26 -27.53
N SER A 50 7.49 8.26 -28.15
CA SER A 50 8.17 9.43 -28.74
C SER A 50 8.74 10.41 -27.70
N LEU A 51 8.17 10.45 -26.48
CA LEU A 51 8.56 11.35 -25.39
C LEU A 51 9.60 10.73 -24.42
N GLY A 52 10.07 9.51 -24.69
CA GLY A 52 11.12 8.85 -23.89
C GLY A 52 10.67 8.25 -22.56
N GLY A 53 9.37 8.31 -22.22
CA GLY A 53 8.79 7.71 -21.02
C GLY A 53 8.41 6.25 -21.26
N ARG A 54 9.35 5.31 -21.06
CA ARG A 54 9.16 3.87 -21.40
C ARG A 54 8.38 3.05 -20.36
N GLY A 55 7.92 3.64 -19.26
CA GLY A 55 7.31 2.90 -18.16
C GLY A 55 5.85 3.31 -17.88
N LYS A 56 5.07 2.33 -17.41
CA LYS A 56 3.69 2.54 -16.95
C LYS A 56 3.59 3.61 -15.85
N VAL A 57 4.66 3.80 -15.08
CA VAL A 57 4.72 4.79 -13.99
C VAL A 57 4.81 6.20 -14.56
N GLU A 58 5.66 6.43 -15.56
CA GLU A 58 5.80 7.72 -16.24
C GLU A 58 4.52 8.11 -16.98
N GLN A 59 3.87 7.15 -17.65
CA GLN A 59 2.55 7.31 -18.25
C GLN A 59 1.50 7.71 -17.21
N GLU A 60 1.47 7.03 -16.07
CA GLU A 60 0.55 7.34 -14.98
C GLU A 60 0.85 8.72 -14.35
N MET A 61 2.12 9.09 -14.18
CA MET A 61 2.51 10.42 -13.72
C MET A 61 2.03 11.53 -14.65
N LEU A 62 2.17 11.33 -15.97
CA LEU A 62 1.69 12.30 -16.98
C LEU A 62 0.16 12.41 -16.97
N LEU A 63 -0.55 11.29 -16.82
CA LEU A 63 -2.00 11.28 -16.63
C LEU A 63 -2.44 12.03 -15.38
N GLN A 64 -1.73 11.83 -14.26
CA GLN A 64 -2.03 12.52 -13.00
C GLN A 64 -1.69 14.00 -13.06
N LEU A 65 -0.59 14.39 -13.72
CA LEU A 65 -0.20 15.79 -13.89
C LEU A 65 -1.13 16.55 -14.84
N GLY A 66 -1.64 15.87 -15.87
CA GLY A 66 -2.65 16.42 -16.78
C GLY A 66 -4.04 16.57 -16.17
N ALA A 67 -4.31 15.95 -15.02
CA ALA A 67 -5.57 16.08 -14.31
C ALA A 67 -5.58 17.37 -13.46
N TRP A 68 -6.10 18.45 -14.05
CA TRP A 68 -6.14 19.76 -13.40
C TRP A 68 -7.18 19.86 -12.26
N ALA A 69 -8.24 19.06 -12.28
CA ALA A 69 -9.31 19.13 -11.30
C ALA A 69 -8.88 18.52 -9.95
N PRO A 70 -8.99 19.24 -8.82
CA PRO A 70 -8.66 18.70 -7.50
C PRO A 70 -9.53 17.52 -7.06
N LEU A 71 -10.79 17.47 -7.53
CA LEU A 71 -11.72 16.37 -7.34
C LEU A 71 -12.34 16.04 -8.69
N TYR A 72 -12.39 14.75 -9.04
CA TYR A 72 -12.99 14.32 -10.31
C TYR A 72 -14.53 14.33 -10.28
N LYS A 73 -15.13 13.97 -9.14
CA LYS A 73 -16.59 13.97 -8.92
C LYS A 73 -16.97 14.65 -7.59
N PRO A 74 -16.84 15.99 -7.50
CA PRO A 74 -17.04 16.73 -6.24
C PRO A 74 -18.37 16.37 -5.55
N GLU A 75 -19.44 16.18 -6.31
CA GLU A 75 -20.79 15.89 -5.82
C GLU A 75 -20.92 14.57 -5.05
N ARG A 76 -20.01 13.61 -5.27
CA ARG A 76 -20.00 12.31 -4.56
C ARG A 76 -18.91 12.21 -3.50
N PHE A 77 -18.08 13.24 -3.36
CA PHE A 77 -16.89 13.20 -2.51
C PHE A 77 -17.23 13.01 -1.04
N GLU A 78 -18.13 13.82 -0.49
CA GLU A 78 -18.52 13.73 0.92
C GLU A 78 -19.14 12.37 1.24
N GLN A 79 -20.03 11.87 0.38
CA GLN A 79 -20.64 10.54 0.53
C GLN A 79 -19.57 9.44 0.57
N SER A 80 -18.62 9.47 -0.37
CA SER A 80 -17.55 8.46 -0.47
C SER A 80 -16.61 8.53 0.72
N HIS A 81 -16.25 9.74 1.15
CA HIS A 81 -15.45 9.97 2.35
C HIS A 81 -16.14 9.40 3.59
N HIS A 82 -17.41 9.75 3.84
CA HIS A 82 -18.16 9.24 4.99
C HIS A 82 -18.30 7.72 4.99
N MET A 83 -18.51 7.13 3.81
CA MET A 83 -18.60 5.69 3.69
C MET A 83 -17.26 5.01 4.03
N VAL A 84 -16.13 5.57 3.59
CA VAL A 84 -14.81 5.09 3.99
C VAL A 84 -14.57 5.26 5.49
N MET A 85 -14.91 6.41 6.08
CA MET A 85 -14.76 6.62 7.53
C MET A 85 -15.58 5.63 8.34
N ARG A 86 -16.82 5.36 7.93
CA ARG A 86 -17.68 4.35 8.53
C ARG A 86 -17.12 2.94 8.37
N ALA A 87 -16.60 2.61 7.19
CA ALA A 87 -15.97 1.33 6.93
C ALA A 87 -14.72 1.10 7.80
N LEU A 88 -13.90 2.14 7.99
CA LEU A 88 -12.75 2.14 8.90
C LEU A 88 -13.18 1.91 10.35
N GLU A 89 -14.23 2.59 10.81
CA GLU A 89 -14.78 2.39 12.16
C GLU A 89 -15.25 0.94 12.36
N VAL A 90 -16.02 0.41 11.40
CA VAL A 90 -16.54 -0.96 11.44
C VAL A 90 -15.40 -1.98 11.43
N LEU A 91 -14.40 -1.81 10.57
CA LEU A 91 -13.25 -2.69 10.50
C LEU A 91 -12.42 -2.61 11.78
N TYR A 92 -12.20 -1.42 12.33
CA TYR A 92 -11.43 -1.25 13.55
C TYR A 92 -12.10 -1.94 14.75
N ARG A 93 -13.42 -1.79 14.89
CA ARG A 93 -14.20 -2.40 15.99
C ARG A 93 -14.34 -3.92 15.88
N ASN A 94 -14.41 -4.46 14.66
CA ASN A 94 -14.75 -5.86 14.44
C ASN A 94 -13.58 -6.71 13.90
N GLY A 95 -12.59 -6.07 13.29
CA GLY A 95 -11.52 -6.70 12.52
C GLY A 95 -10.61 -7.60 13.35
N HIS A 96 -10.47 -7.34 14.66
CA HIS A 96 -9.64 -8.14 15.56
C HIS A 96 -10.41 -9.23 16.34
N ARG A 97 -11.71 -9.40 16.11
CA ARG A 97 -12.53 -10.38 16.85
C ARG A 97 -12.03 -11.80 16.60
N LYS A 98 -12.18 -12.68 17.58
CA LYS A 98 -11.73 -14.08 17.50
C LYS A 98 -12.24 -14.76 16.23
N ALA A 99 -11.35 -15.46 15.55
CA ALA A 99 -11.71 -16.32 14.43
C ALA A 99 -12.03 -17.73 14.94
N PRO A 100 -12.98 -18.45 14.32
CA PRO A 100 -13.20 -19.86 14.62
C PRO A 100 -11.99 -20.67 14.13
N VAL A 101 -11.39 -21.43 15.04
CA VAL A 101 -10.31 -22.39 14.81
C VAL A 101 -10.73 -23.68 15.49
N ASN A 102 -10.61 -24.83 14.82
CA ASN A 102 -10.91 -26.12 15.42
C ASN A 102 -9.69 -27.03 15.23
N LEU A 103 -8.91 -27.20 16.30
CA LEU A 103 -7.71 -28.05 16.33
C LEU A 103 -7.71 -28.93 17.61
N GLY A 104 -8.89 -29.23 18.17
CA GLY A 104 -9.01 -30.01 19.40
C GLY A 104 -8.33 -29.33 20.59
N VAL A 105 -7.40 -30.03 21.26
CA VAL A 105 -6.75 -29.59 22.51
C VAL A 105 -5.90 -28.34 22.34
N VAL A 106 -5.28 -28.12 21.17
CA VAL A 106 -4.40 -26.97 20.92
C VAL A 106 -5.15 -25.72 20.43
N THR A 107 -6.48 -25.80 20.34
CA THR A 107 -7.36 -24.69 19.91
C THR A 107 -7.11 -23.36 20.63
N PRO A 108 -6.98 -23.27 21.98
CA PRO A 108 -6.83 -21.96 22.64
C PRO A 108 -5.52 -21.26 22.25
N ILE A 109 -4.43 -22.01 22.12
CA ILE A 109 -3.11 -21.47 21.73
C ILE A 109 -3.15 -21.02 20.27
N ALA A 110 -3.64 -21.88 19.38
CA ALA A 110 -3.77 -21.54 17.96
C ALA A 110 -4.69 -20.33 17.75
N GLN A 111 -5.81 -20.26 18.46
CA GLN A 111 -6.74 -19.14 18.40
C GLN A 111 -6.08 -17.84 18.87
N TYR A 112 -5.26 -17.88 19.92
CA TYR A 112 -4.51 -16.71 20.39
C TYR A 112 -3.55 -16.19 19.32
N VAL A 113 -2.74 -17.06 18.72
CA VAL A 113 -1.78 -16.70 17.67
C VAL A 113 -2.51 -16.12 16.44
N VAL A 114 -3.55 -16.82 15.96
CA VAL A 114 -4.37 -16.36 14.83
C VAL A 114 -4.97 -14.99 15.11
N GLN A 115 -5.50 -14.77 16.32
CA GLN A 115 -6.09 -13.49 16.70
C GLN A 115 -5.05 -12.37 16.78
N LEU A 116 -3.87 -12.64 17.34
CA LEU A 116 -2.77 -11.68 17.44
C LEU A 116 -2.35 -11.22 16.04
N VAL A 117 -2.10 -12.15 15.13
CA VAL A 117 -1.71 -11.84 13.75
C VAL A 117 -2.83 -11.08 13.03
N THR A 118 -4.09 -11.52 13.18
CA THR A 118 -5.24 -10.82 12.58
C THR A 118 -5.29 -9.37 13.04
N ARG A 119 -5.12 -9.12 14.34
CA ARG A 119 -5.13 -7.78 14.93
C ARG A 119 -4.00 -6.91 14.37
N LEU A 120 -2.78 -7.47 14.26
CA LEU A 120 -1.61 -6.76 13.73
C LEU A 120 -1.83 -6.33 12.28
N VAL A 121 -2.22 -7.26 11.41
CA VAL A 121 -2.43 -7.00 9.98
C VAL A 121 -3.55 -5.99 9.74
N VAL A 122 -4.69 -6.15 10.44
CA VAL A 122 -5.81 -5.20 10.30
C VAL A 122 -5.40 -3.80 10.75
N ARG A 123 -4.71 -3.70 11.88
CA ARG A 123 -4.31 -2.41 12.44
C ARG A 123 -3.30 -1.69 11.53
N ASP A 124 -2.26 -2.39 11.08
CA ASP A 124 -1.28 -1.83 10.14
C ASP A 124 -1.95 -1.32 8.87
N HIS A 125 -2.87 -2.10 8.29
CA HIS A 125 -3.59 -1.67 7.10
C HIS A 125 -4.48 -0.44 7.36
N VAL A 126 -5.21 -0.41 8.48
CA VAL A 126 -6.03 0.76 8.86
C VAL A 126 -5.17 2.02 9.04
N GLU A 127 -4.02 1.91 9.72
CA GLU A 127 -3.07 3.01 9.88
C GLU A 127 -2.55 3.51 8.53
N ASN A 128 -2.16 2.60 7.63
CA ASN A 128 -1.68 2.93 6.30
C ASN A 128 -2.77 3.64 5.46
N VAL A 129 -4.03 3.18 5.55
CA VAL A 129 -5.17 3.80 4.86
C VAL A 129 -5.42 5.20 5.38
N VAL A 130 -5.49 5.39 6.70
CA VAL A 130 -5.74 6.70 7.33
C VAL A 130 -4.64 7.70 6.95
N LYS A 131 -3.36 7.29 7.02
CA LYS A 131 -2.21 8.11 6.60
C LYS A 131 -2.29 8.45 5.11
N SER A 132 -2.63 7.48 4.25
CA SER A 132 -2.72 7.70 2.82
C SER A 132 -3.83 8.69 2.46
N ILE A 133 -5.02 8.56 3.07
CA ILE A 133 -6.13 9.48 2.85
C ILE A 133 -5.78 10.88 3.35
N GLY A 134 -5.22 10.99 4.56
CA GLY A 134 -4.80 12.27 5.13
C GLY A 134 -3.78 12.98 4.25
N ASN A 135 -2.74 12.27 3.81
CA ASN A 135 -1.72 12.82 2.91
C ASN A 135 -2.29 13.21 1.55
N LEU A 136 -3.20 12.41 0.99
CA LEU A 136 -3.86 12.70 -0.28
C LEU A 136 -4.67 13.99 -0.20
N TYR A 137 -5.50 14.13 0.84
CA TYR A 137 -6.31 15.33 1.03
C TYR A 137 -5.47 16.56 1.33
N LEU A 138 -4.43 16.43 2.16
CA LEU A 138 -3.53 17.53 2.48
C LEU A 138 -2.84 18.06 1.23
N ARG A 139 -2.22 17.18 0.43
CA ARG A 139 -1.51 17.56 -0.81
C ARG A 139 -2.45 18.23 -1.81
N ARG A 140 -3.65 17.68 -1.99
CA ARG A 140 -4.65 18.26 -2.91
C ARG A 140 -5.13 19.61 -2.44
N TRP A 141 -5.51 19.72 -1.17
CA TRP A 141 -5.97 20.98 -0.59
C TRP A 141 -4.92 22.07 -0.73
N THR A 142 -3.63 21.76 -0.54
CA THR A 142 -2.55 22.74 -0.71
C THR A 142 -2.32 23.17 -2.16
N SER A 143 -2.68 22.32 -3.14
CA SER A 143 -2.61 22.65 -4.57
C SER A 143 -3.88 23.30 -5.14
N THR A 144 -5.01 23.21 -4.44
CA THR A 144 -6.29 23.79 -4.89
C THR A 144 -6.30 25.31 -4.73
N PRO A 145 -6.84 26.07 -5.71
CA PRO A 145 -7.10 27.49 -5.55
C PRO A 145 -7.91 27.82 -4.29
N LYS A 146 -7.58 28.92 -3.63
CA LYS A 146 -8.30 29.36 -2.42
C LYS A 146 -9.74 29.75 -2.79
N ASN A 147 -10.65 29.62 -1.82
CA ASN A 147 -12.07 30.02 -1.94
C ASN A 147 -12.94 29.23 -2.94
N THR A 148 -12.48 28.07 -3.41
CA THR A 148 -13.34 27.12 -4.15
C THR A 148 -14.06 26.16 -3.19
N ASP A 149 -15.22 25.65 -3.61
CA ASP A 149 -15.98 24.65 -2.85
C ASP A 149 -15.15 23.38 -2.59
N ASP A 150 -14.41 22.90 -3.59
CA ASP A 150 -13.50 21.76 -3.50
C ASP A 150 -12.48 21.92 -2.37
N ALA A 151 -11.87 23.11 -2.25
CA ALA A 151 -10.92 23.41 -1.18
C ALA A 151 -11.57 23.31 0.21
N SER A 152 -12.83 23.73 0.34
CA SER A 152 -13.58 23.62 1.60
C SER A 152 -13.92 22.17 1.95
N MET A 153 -14.27 21.36 0.94
CA MET A 153 -14.59 19.94 1.09
C MET A 153 -13.36 19.14 1.50
N LEU A 154 -12.24 19.32 0.78
CA LEU A 154 -10.96 18.68 1.08
C LEU A 154 -10.43 19.06 2.46
N ARG A 155 -10.52 20.34 2.85
CA ARG A 155 -10.10 20.80 4.18
C ARG A 155 -10.93 20.16 5.30
N ARG A 156 -12.25 20.13 5.15
CA ARG A 156 -13.15 19.49 6.14
C ARG A 156 -12.85 18.01 6.27
N ALA A 157 -12.73 17.30 5.15
CA ALA A 157 -12.42 15.87 5.15
C ALA A 157 -11.02 15.57 5.73
N TRP A 158 -9.99 16.35 5.36
CA TRP A 158 -8.66 16.23 5.94
C TRP A 158 -8.69 16.42 7.46
N PHE A 159 -9.36 17.47 7.93
CA PHE A 159 -9.45 17.75 9.37
C PHE A 159 -10.19 16.65 10.14
N GLN A 160 -11.22 16.03 9.54
CA GLN A 160 -11.87 14.85 10.11
C GLN A 160 -10.90 13.67 10.23
N VAL A 161 -10.15 13.36 9.17
CA VAL A 161 -9.13 12.30 9.16
C VAL A 161 -8.06 12.56 10.21
N GLU A 162 -7.52 13.79 10.26
CA GLU A 162 -6.49 14.20 11.20
C GLU A 162 -6.95 14.02 12.66
N LYS A 163 -8.18 14.41 12.96
CA LYS A 163 -8.75 14.27 14.31
C LYS A 163 -8.93 12.82 14.75
N VAL A 164 -9.31 11.92 13.84
CA VAL A 164 -9.51 10.50 14.20
C VAL A 164 -8.23 9.68 14.08
N SER A 165 -7.21 10.22 13.41
CA SER A 165 -5.93 9.55 13.15
C SER A 165 -5.28 8.99 14.43
N PRO A 166 -5.16 9.74 15.55
CA PRO A 166 -4.61 9.18 16.79
C PRO A 166 -5.41 8.00 17.36
N GLY A 167 -6.72 7.92 17.08
CA GLY A 167 -7.56 6.80 17.49
C GLY A 167 -7.28 5.50 16.72
N TYR A 168 -6.74 5.61 15.50
CA TYR A 168 -6.31 4.49 14.67
C TYR A 168 -4.82 4.18 14.81
N ILE A 169 -4.00 5.23 14.94
CA ILE A 169 -2.56 5.19 15.20
C ILE A 169 -2.35 5.11 16.72
N GLY A 170 -2.80 4.03 17.35
CA GLY A 170 -2.47 3.77 18.76
C GLY A 170 -0.97 3.48 18.93
N ASN A 171 -0.46 3.47 20.17
CA ASN A 171 0.92 3.05 20.46
C ASN A 171 1.22 1.70 19.80
N SER A 172 2.36 1.61 19.09
CA SER A 172 2.95 0.34 18.63
C SER A 172 2.73 -0.68 19.74
N LEU A 173 2.14 -1.84 19.43
CA LEU A 173 1.88 -2.82 20.47
C LEU A 173 3.11 -2.92 21.37
N GLY A 174 2.87 -2.96 22.68
CA GLY A 174 3.66 -3.82 23.54
C GLY A 174 3.54 -5.23 22.99
N LEU A 175 4.24 -5.52 21.87
CA LEU A 175 5.02 -6.74 21.79
C LEU A 175 5.69 -6.76 23.16
N PRO A 176 5.33 -7.72 24.01
CA PRO A 176 5.81 -7.70 25.37
C PRO A 176 7.31 -7.45 25.31
N THR A 177 7.84 -6.54 26.12
CA THR A 177 9.24 -6.07 26.00
C THR A 177 10.25 -7.23 25.95
N PHE A 178 9.84 -8.42 26.39
CA PHE A 178 10.58 -9.67 26.24
C PHE A 178 10.79 -10.18 24.79
N VAL A 179 9.97 -9.80 23.80
CA VAL A 179 10.12 -10.22 22.39
C VAL A 179 11.01 -9.25 21.59
N VAL A 180 11.06 -7.98 21.99
CA VAL A 180 11.77 -6.91 21.26
C VAL A 180 13.06 -6.47 21.96
N GLY A 181 13.23 -6.77 23.25
CA GLY A 181 14.49 -6.58 23.96
C GLY A 181 15.49 -7.70 23.70
N GLY A 182 16.79 -7.40 23.81
CA GLY A 182 17.91 -8.35 23.63
C GLY A 182 17.84 -9.63 24.47
N ALA A 183 16.89 -9.76 25.41
CA ALA A 183 16.59 -10.97 26.18
C ALA A 183 16.09 -12.14 25.32
N PHE A 184 15.37 -11.91 24.21
CA PHE A 184 15.02 -13.00 23.29
C PHE A 184 16.26 -13.54 22.58
N ALA A 185 17.14 -12.66 22.10
CA ALA A 185 18.41 -13.06 21.51
C ALA A 185 19.27 -13.81 22.54
N SER A 186 19.43 -13.30 23.76
CA SER A 186 20.23 -13.96 24.81
C SER A 186 19.64 -15.30 25.26
N SER A 187 18.32 -15.45 25.35
CA SER A 187 17.68 -16.73 25.69
C SER A 187 17.79 -17.74 24.55
N MET A 188 17.67 -17.31 23.29
CA MET A 188 17.83 -18.17 22.13
C MET A 188 19.29 -18.62 21.96
N THR A 189 20.27 -17.73 22.18
CA THR A 189 21.70 -18.06 22.19
C THR A 189 22.06 -18.97 23.37
N GLY A 190 21.47 -18.76 24.55
CA GLY A 190 21.66 -19.61 25.73
C GLY A 190 21.06 -21.01 25.57
N VAL A 191 19.95 -21.15 24.85
CA VAL A 191 19.42 -22.47 24.48
C VAL A 191 20.33 -23.12 23.43
N LEU A 192 20.77 -22.40 22.40
CA LEU A 192 21.67 -22.93 21.37
C LEU A 192 23.03 -23.38 21.95
N SER A 193 23.62 -22.61 22.87
CA SER A 193 24.90 -22.96 23.51
C SER A 193 24.78 -24.15 24.47
N ASN A 194 23.68 -24.24 25.23
CA ASN A 194 23.41 -25.40 26.08
C ASN A 194 23.06 -26.66 25.29
N VAL A 195 22.41 -26.53 24.13
CA VAL A 195 22.12 -27.66 23.22
C VAL A 195 23.39 -28.16 22.56
N GLY A 196 24.32 -27.27 22.17
CA GLY A 196 25.64 -27.65 21.69
C GLY A 196 26.49 -28.35 22.75
N ALA A 197 26.43 -27.90 24.02
CA ALA A 197 27.15 -28.51 25.13
C ALA A 197 26.52 -29.84 25.63
N ALA A 198 25.19 -29.96 25.61
CA ALA A 198 24.46 -31.16 26.01
C ALA A 198 24.36 -32.24 24.90
N GLY A 199 24.54 -31.83 23.63
CA GLY A 199 24.44 -32.71 22.47
C GLY A 199 25.52 -33.80 22.39
N GLY A 200 26.61 -33.66 23.15
CA GLY A 200 27.65 -34.69 23.26
C GLY A 200 27.27 -35.90 24.12
N SER A 201 26.28 -35.79 25.03
CA SER A 201 26.02 -36.84 26.04
C SER A 201 24.68 -37.57 25.90
N ASN A 202 23.64 -36.97 25.28
CA ASN A 202 22.31 -37.61 25.15
C ASN A 202 21.61 -37.27 23.82
N LYS A 203 21.85 -38.09 22.78
CA LYS A 203 21.25 -37.94 21.44
C LYS A 203 19.71 -37.92 21.44
N ILE A 204 19.08 -38.68 22.36
CA ILE A 204 17.61 -38.75 22.49
C ILE A 204 17.02 -37.38 22.88
N LEU A 205 17.67 -36.66 23.82
CA LEU A 205 17.19 -35.36 24.29
C LEU A 205 17.23 -34.31 23.17
N LEU A 206 18.26 -34.37 22.33
CA LEU A 206 18.40 -33.47 21.18
C LEU A 206 17.31 -33.74 20.12
N ILE A 207 17.02 -35.01 19.83
CA ILE A 207 15.92 -35.40 18.92
C ILE A 207 14.58 -34.90 19.45
N VAL A 208 14.27 -35.12 20.74
CA VAL A 208 13.02 -34.65 21.36
C VAL A 208 12.92 -33.13 21.27
N LEU A 209 13.98 -32.40 21.58
CA LEU A 209 14.00 -30.94 21.50
C LEU A 209 13.78 -30.43 20.07
N ALA A 210 14.44 -31.05 19.08
CA ALA A 210 14.28 -30.69 17.68
C ALA A 210 12.84 -30.91 17.19
N VAL A 211 12.21 -32.02 17.58
CA VAL A 211 10.81 -32.32 17.25
C VAL A 211 9.86 -31.30 17.89
N VAL A 212 10.06 -30.93 19.16
CA VAL A 212 9.24 -29.91 19.83
C VAL A 212 9.41 -28.54 19.17
N LEU A 213 10.64 -28.14 18.86
CA LEU A 213 10.91 -26.86 18.19
C LEU A 213 10.26 -26.82 16.80
N TYR A 214 10.37 -27.91 16.03
CA TYR A 214 9.71 -28.02 14.73
C TYR A 214 8.19 -27.90 14.84
N ALA A 215 7.58 -28.63 15.77
CA ALA A 215 6.14 -28.57 16.00
C ALA A 215 5.68 -27.15 16.36
N LEU A 216 6.47 -26.44 17.17
CA LEU A 216 6.20 -25.05 17.54
C LEU A 216 6.30 -24.11 16.33
N LEU A 217 7.33 -24.25 15.49
CA LEU A 217 7.49 -23.45 14.27
C LEU A 217 6.36 -23.69 13.27
N VAL A 218 5.95 -24.94 13.07
CA VAL A 218 4.81 -25.30 12.22
C VAL A 218 3.51 -24.71 12.76
N ALA A 219 3.27 -24.79 14.07
CA ALA A 219 2.09 -24.21 14.70
C ALA A 219 2.04 -22.68 14.56
N LEU A 220 3.19 -22.01 14.72
CA LEU A 220 3.31 -20.57 14.48
C LEU A 220 3.05 -20.24 13.02
N ALA A 221 3.69 -20.92 12.07
CA ALA A 221 3.50 -20.69 10.64
C ALA A 221 2.02 -20.85 10.24
N TYR A 222 1.37 -21.91 10.72
CA TYR A 222 -0.07 -22.11 10.54
C TYR A 222 -0.89 -20.93 11.10
N GLY A 223 -0.58 -20.49 12.32
CA GLY A 223 -1.23 -19.36 12.97
C GLY A 223 -1.09 -18.06 12.17
N VAL A 224 0.10 -17.77 11.63
CA VAL A 224 0.33 -16.58 10.82
C VAL A 224 -0.43 -16.63 9.50
N ILE A 225 -0.36 -17.74 8.76
CA ILE A 225 -1.09 -17.91 7.49
C ILE A 225 -2.59 -17.75 7.72
N ARG A 226 -3.13 -18.41 8.74
CA ARG A 226 -4.57 -18.37 9.03
C ARG A 226 -5.00 -16.98 9.51
N GLY A 227 -4.21 -16.32 10.35
CA GLY A 227 -4.45 -14.94 10.79
C GLY A 227 -4.45 -13.95 9.63
N ALA A 228 -3.44 -14.03 8.75
CA ALA A 228 -3.34 -13.19 7.56
C ALA A 228 -4.52 -13.41 6.60
N ALA A 229 -4.95 -14.66 6.40
CA ALA A 229 -6.12 -14.99 5.56
C ALA A 229 -7.42 -14.39 6.12
N VAL A 230 -7.63 -14.48 7.43
CA VAL A 230 -8.82 -13.89 8.09
C VAL A 230 -8.77 -12.36 8.00
N ALA A 231 -7.62 -11.75 8.28
CA ALA A 231 -7.44 -10.30 8.17
C ALA A 231 -7.74 -9.82 6.75
N ARG A 232 -7.14 -10.45 5.74
CA ARG A 232 -7.37 -10.14 4.32
C ARG A 232 -8.84 -10.21 3.94
N ARG A 233 -9.55 -11.26 4.34
CA ARG A 233 -10.98 -11.40 4.07
C ARG A 233 -11.78 -10.24 4.69
N ARG A 234 -11.47 -9.87 5.94
CA ARG A 234 -12.15 -8.78 6.66
C ARG A 234 -11.86 -7.41 6.07
N ILE A 235 -10.60 -7.13 5.73
CA ILE A 235 -10.19 -5.92 5.03
C ILE A 235 -10.94 -5.83 3.70
N LYS A 236 -10.91 -6.88 2.89
CA LYS A 236 -11.58 -6.92 1.59
C LYS A 236 -13.08 -6.67 1.69
N MET A 237 -13.75 -7.29 2.66
CA MET A 237 -15.20 -7.11 2.84
C MET A 237 -15.57 -5.71 3.34
N ALA A 238 -14.69 -5.05 4.10
CA ALA A 238 -15.00 -3.76 4.70
C ALA A 238 -14.53 -2.57 3.86
N LEU A 239 -13.32 -2.63 3.29
CA LEU A 239 -12.62 -1.45 2.76
C LEU A 239 -12.42 -1.43 1.24
N ASP A 240 -12.35 -2.57 0.55
CA ASP A 240 -12.01 -2.57 -0.89
C ASP A 240 -12.96 -1.68 -1.71
N GLN A 241 -14.27 -1.90 -1.58
CA GLN A 241 -15.26 -1.14 -2.34
C GLN A 241 -15.33 0.33 -1.90
N PRO A 242 -15.43 0.67 -0.60
CA PRO A 242 -15.42 2.06 -0.17
C PRO A 242 -14.16 2.83 -0.59
N LEU A 243 -12.97 2.22 -0.46
CA LEU A 243 -11.73 2.86 -0.87
C LEU A 243 -11.68 3.07 -2.38
N GLN A 244 -12.08 2.07 -3.17
CA GLN A 244 -12.11 2.25 -4.62
C GLN A 244 -13.04 3.41 -5.02
N GLN A 245 -14.24 3.48 -4.42
CA GLN A 245 -15.18 4.57 -4.70
C GLN A 245 -14.62 5.94 -4.32
N LEU A 246 -13.92 6.05 -3.19
CA LEU A 246 -13.25 7.29 -2.82
C LEU A 246 -12.16 7.66 -3.83
N TRP A 247 -11.33 6.70 -4.25
CA TRP A 247 -10.28 6.94 -5.24
C TRP A 247 -10.83 7.32 -6.61
N ASP A 248 -11.95 6.73 -7.04
CA ASP A 248 -12.62 7.05 -8.29
C ASP A 248 -13.23 8.47 -8.27
N VAL A 249 -13.69 8.93 -7.11
CA VAL A 249 -14.28 10.26 -6.93
C VAL A 249 -13.21 11.34 -6.81
N VAL A 250 -12.13 11.03 -6.11
CA VAL A 250 -10.95 11.90 -6.04
C VAL A 250 -10.31 11.98 -7.43
N GLY A 251 -10.18 10.84 -8.14
CA GLY A 251 -9.57 10.71 -9.47
C GLY A 251 -8.08 11.04 -9.47
N ALA A 252 -7.29 10.65 -10.47
CA ALA A 252 -5.86 11.01 -10.57
C ALA A 252 -5.03 10.85 -9.27
N ALA A 253 -5.34 9.84 -8.45
CA ALA A 253 -4.71 9.59 -7.14
C ALA A 253 -3.95 8.26 -7.11
N GLY A 254 -3.68 7.70 -8.30
CA GLY A 254 -3.17 6.34 -8.49
C GLY A 254 -4.12 5.28 -7.94
N SER A 255 -3.55 4.19 -7.44
CA SER A 255 -4.33 3.10 -6.83
C SER A 255 -4.49 3.26 -5.32
N PRO A 256 -5.63 2.83 -4.74
CA PRO A 256 -5.81 2.83 -3.29
C PRO A 256 -4.79 1.91 -2.59
N PRO A 257 -4.46 2.19 -1.31
CA PRO A 257 -3.59 1.33 -0.50
C PRO A 257 -4.09 -0.10 -0.50
N ARG A 258 -3.23 -1.03 -0.89
CA ARG A 258 -3.54 -2.46 -0.88
C ARG A 258 -3.14 -3.09 0.45
N ASP A 259 -3.75 -4.23 0.76
CA ASP A 259 -3.43 -4.99 1.96
C ASP A 259 -2.02 -5.62 1.87
N GLN A 260 -1.23 -5.49 2.93
CA GLN A 260 0.09 -6.12 3.02
C GLN A 260 0.00 -7.63 3.33
N ALA A 261 -1.19 -8.23 3.33
CA ALA A 261 -1.39 -9.63 3.68
C ALA A 261 -0.56 -10.59 2.80
N ARG A 262 -0.20 -10.18 1.57
CA ARG A 262 0.73 -10.93 0.71
C ARG A 262 2.15 -10.96 1.28
N MET A 263 2.65 -9.85 1.83
CA MET A 263 3.96 -9.82 2.49
C MET A 263 3.96 -10.67 3.77
N PHE A 264 2.89 -10.64 4.57
CA PHE A 264 2.76 -11.53 5.73
C PHE A 264 2.71 -13.01 5.33
N ALA A 265 2.01 -13.35 4.24
CA ALA A 265 2.01 -14.70 3.70
C ALA A 265 3.40 -15.13 3.20
N LEU A 266 4.12 -14.23 2.52
CA LEU A 266 5.49 -14.45 2.08
C LEU A 266 6.44 -14.69 3.26
N MET A 267 6.37 -13.85 4.31
CA MET A 267 7.17 -14.03 5.52
C MET A 267 6.85 -15.36 6.22
N SER A 268 5.59 -15.77 6.24
CA SER A 268 5.19 -17.07 6.79
C SER A 268 5.76 -18.24 5.99
N LEU A 269 5.77 -18.13 4.66
CA LEU A 269 6.38 -19.11 3.76
C LEU A 269 7.89 -19.20 4.01
N ILE A 270 8.57 -18.07 4.18
CA ILE A 270 10.00 -18.02 4.49
C ILE A 270 10.27 -18.69 5.84
N ILE A 271 9.51 -18.36 6.90
CA ILE A 271 9.65 -19.01 8.22
C ILE A 271 9.45 -20.52 8.11
N MET A 272 8.45 -20.96 7.34
CA MET A 272 8.18 -22.38 7.11
C MET A 272 9.32 -23.06 6.33
N ALA A 273 9.87 -22.40 5.32
CA ALA A 273 11.02 -22.91 4.56
C ALA A 273 12.28 -23.02 5.45
N VAL A 274 12.53 -22.01 6.28
CA VAL A 274 13.63 -22.04 7.27
C VAL A 274 13.42 -23.17 8.27
N ALA A 275 12.20 -23.34 8.80
CA ALA A 275 11.89 -24.45 9.71
C ALA A 275 12.09 -25.82 9.05
N ALA A 276 11.69 -25.96 7.78
CA ALA A 276 11.81 -27.19 7.01
C ALA A 276 13.27 -27.55 6.68
N VAL A 277 14.16 -26.56 6.54
CA VAL A 277 15.59 -26.77 6.25
C VAL A 277 16.42 -26.89 7.54
N ALA A 278 16.13 -26.10 8.56
CA ALA A 278 16.90 -26.09 9.80
C ALA A 278 16.85 -27.44 10.54
N VAL A 279 15.69 -28.11 10.55
CA VAL A 279 15.51 -29.39 11.25
C VAL A 279 16.35 -30.52 10.64
N PRO A 280 16.34 -30.80 9.32
CA PRO A 280 17.19 -31.83 8.74
C PRO A 280 18.67 -31.48 8.82
N VAL A 281 19.06 -30.19 8.75
CA VAL A 281 20.46 -29.77 8.93
C VAL A 281 20.94 -30.03 10.37
N ILE A 282 20.13 -29.67 11.38
CA ILE A 282 20.45 -29.98 12.77
C ILE A 282 20.53 -31.49 12.98
N ALA A 283 19.60 -32.27 12.39
CA ALA A 283 19.66 -33.72 12.45
C ALA A 283 20.92 -34.28 11.79
N ALA A 284 21.33 -33.76 10.62
CA ALA A 284 22.52 -34.19 9.89
C ALA A 284 23.85 -33.77 10.53
N ILE A 285 23.87 -32.73 11.37
CA ILE A 285 25.05 -32.35 12.17
C ILE A 285 25.17 -33.23 13.41
N VAL A 286 24.04 -33.76 13.91
CA VAL A 286 23.97 -34.57 15.14
C VAL A 286 24.19 -36.06 14.89
N PHE A 287 23.87 -36.55 13.69
CA PHE A 287 24.10 -37.92 13.23
C PHE A 287 25.39 -38.02 12.41
#